data_AF-A0A321LS78-F1
#
_entry.id   AF-A0A321LS78-F1
#
_cell.length_a   1.000
_cell.length_b   1.000
_cell.length_c   1.000
_cell.angle_alpha   90.00
_cell.angle_beta   90.00
_cell.angle_gamma   90.00
#
_symmetry.space_group_name_H-M   'P 1'
#
loop_
_entity.id
_entity.type
_entity.pdbx_description
1 polymer ?
#
loop_
_entity_poly.entity_id
_entity_poly.type
_entity_poly.pdbx_seq_one_letter_code
_entity_poly.pdbx_strand_id
1 'polypeptide(L)'
;MSRAIFEGCDRILGIRGPMAVRYKKKLIRVFVLLFLGSLSLSCLSHAMSAGLGDEEVNIEKHAVKRVLPVYPTLAQRYRIEGVVIVQVAVGKDGKVTKAEFVRGQNIFRSVSLDAAKRWEFKSDGALEGTIHFTFKLTG
;
A
#
# COMPACT_ATOMS: atom_id res chain seq x y z
N MET A 1 -10.76 14.14 -40.77
CA MET A 1 -11.12 15.10 -39.71
C MET A 1 -12.05 14.42 -38.73
N SER A 2 -11.64 14.37 -37.46
CA SER A 2 -12.42 14.24 -36.21
C SER A 2 -13.42 13.10 -35.98
N ARG A 3 -13.12 12.33 -34.90
CA ARG A 3 -13.96 12.07 -33.70
C ARG A 3 -15.38 11.53 -33.94
N ALA A 4 -15.87 10.48 -33.29
CA ALA A 4 -15.66 10.08 -31.91
C ALA A 4 -16.07 8.61 -31.70
N ILE A 5 -15.22 7.88 -30.97
CA ILE A 5 -15.56 6.67 -30.24
C ILE A 5 -16.17 7.14 -28.93
N PHE A 6 -17.48 7.02 -28.73
CA PHE A 6 -18.10 7.21 -27.42
C PHE A 6 -19.44 6.47 -27.32
N GLU A 7 -19.40 5.16 -27.44
CA GLU A 7 -20.53 4.29 -27.06
C GLU A 7 -19.98 3.15 -26.20
N GLY A 8 -20.13 3.30 -24.90
CA GLY A 8 -19.61 2.33 -23.93
C GLY A 8 -19.42 2.87 -22.53
N CYS A 9 -20.20 3.87 -22.13
CA CYS A 9 -20.25 4.36 -20.76
C CYS A 9 -21.66 4.13 -20.23
N ASP A 10 -22.05 2.87 -19.99
CA ASP A 10 -23.05 2.51 -18.99
C ASP A 10 -23.12 0.99 -18.83
N ARG A 11 -22.29 0.46 -17.94
CA ARG A 11 -22.61 -0.80 -17.26
C ARG A 11 -22.24 -0.67 -15.79
N ILE A 12 -22.99 0.20 -15.13
CA ILE A 12 -23.83 -0.20 -13.99
C ILE A 12 -23.08 -1.08 -12.98
N LEU A 13 -22.31 -0.41 -12.12
CA LEU A 13 -22.55 -0.42 -10.68
C LEU A 13 -22.91 -1.79 -10.08
N GLY A 14 -21.98 -2.73 -10.14
CA GLY A 14 -21.85 -3.81 -9.16
C GLY A 14 -21.27 -3.30 -7.84
N ILE A 15 -21.86 -2.27 -7.24
CA ILE A 15 -21.50 -1.79 -5.92
C ILE A 15 -22.07 -2.76 -4.90
N ARG A 16 -21.34 -3.83 -4.60
CA ARG A 16 -21.55 -4.59 -3.37
C ARG A 16 -20.25 -5.23 -2.92
N GLY A 17 -19.51 -4.45 -2.14
CA GLY A 17 -18.45 -4.93 -1.29
C GLY A 17 -18.19 -3.89 -0.21
N PRO A 18 -18.72 -4.04 1.01
CA PRO A 18 -18.16 -3.30 2.14
C PRO A 18 -16.75 -3.83 2.34
N MET A 19 -15.75 -3.16 1.75
CA MET A 19 -14.35 -3.44 2.02
C MET A 19 -14.04 -2.88 3.40
N ALA A 20 -14.53 -3.60 4.41
CA ALA A 20 -14.08 -3.49 5.78
C ALA A 20 -12.57 -3.71 5.76
N VAL A 21 -11.83 -2.61 5.78
CA VAL A 21 -10.40 -2.60 6.02
C VAL A 21 -10.20 -3.16 7.43
N ARG A 22 -10.07 -4.48 7.52
CA ARG A 22 -9.75 -5.20 8.75
C ARG A 22 -8.28 -4.91 9.05
N TYR A 23 -8.05 -3.74 9.63
CA TYR A 23 -6.77 -3.32 10.18
C TYR A 23 -6.35 -4.31 11.28
N LYS A 24 -5.70 -5.43 10.92
CA LYS A 24 -5.11 -6.36 11.88
C LYS A 24 -3.74 -5.85 12.33
N LYS A 25 -3.73 -4.67 12.96
CA LYS A 25 -2.66 -4.18 13.85
C LYS A 25 -3.23 -3.41 15.05
N LYS A 26 -4.39 -3.84 15.59
CA LYS A 26 -5.00 -3.23 16.80
C LYS A 26 -5.41 -4.24 17.89
N LEU A 27 -4.76 -5.41 17.95
CA LEU A 27 -5.09 -6.44 18.94
C LEU A 27 -3.88 -7.16 19.55
N ILE A 28 -2.76 -6.45 19.71
CA ILE A 28 -1.65 -6.94 20.54
C ILE A 28 -1.42 -6.00 21.73
N ARG A 29 -1.70 -4.70 21.60
CA ARG A 29 -1.35 -3.70 22.63
C ARG A 29 -2.35 -3.49 23.78
N VAL A 30 -3.60 -3.96 23.69
CA VAL A 30 -4.60 -3.72 24.76
C VAL A 30 -4.64 -4.86 25.79
N PHE A 31 -4.33 -6.10 25.38
CA PHE A 31 -4.38 -7.24 26.31
C PHE A 31 -3.20 -7.26 27.30
N VAL A 32 -2.05 -6.70 26.92
CA VAL A 32 -0.89 -6.52 27.82
C VAL A 32 -1.20 -5.51 28.93
N LEU A 33 -2.06 -4.52 28.67
CA LEU A 33 -2.37 -3.45 29.64
C LEU A 33 -3.39 -3.87 30.71
N LEU A 34 -4.18 -4.93 30.49
CA LEU A 34 -5.16 -5.40 31.49
C LEU A 34 -4.60 -6.47 32.44
N PHE A 35 -3.45 -7.06 32.13
CA PHE A 35 -2.71 -7.94 33.05
C PHE A 35 -1.73 -7.19 33.97
N LEU A 36 -1.56 -5.88 33.77
CA LEU A 36 -0.70 -4.99 34.58
C LEU A 36 -1.49 -4.21 35.65
N GLY A 37 -2.63 -4.73 36.11
CA GLY A 37 -3.49 -4.05 37.09
C GLY A 37 -3.23 -4.43 38.55
N SER A 38 -2.42 -5.44 38.81
CA SER A 38 -2.20 -5.93 40.17
C SER A 38 -0.89 -6.70 40.23
N LEU A 39 -0.06 -6.37 41.22
CA LEU A 39 1.18 -7.09 41.57
C LEU A 39 2.39 -6.90 40.64
N SER A 40 2.99 -5.70 40.69
CA SER A 40 4.45 -5.53 40.93
C SER A 40 4.87 -4.07 40.67
N LEU A 41 4.64 -3.19 41.65
CA LEU A 41 5.17 -1.83 41.64
C LEU A 41 6.69 -1.78 41.92
N SER A 42 7.44 -2.83 41.59
CA SER A 42 8.86 -2.94 41.93
C SER A 42 9.59 -3.95 41.04
N CYS A 43 9.70 -3.66 39.75
CA CYS A 43 10.88 -4.06 39.00
C CYS A 43 11.09 -3.16 37.78
N LEU A 44 12.30 -2.62 37.72
CA LEU A 44 13.06 -2.46 36.49
C LEU A 44 12.51 -1.47 35.45
N SER A 45 13.12 -0.29 35.48
CA SER A 45 13.90 0.19 34.35
C SER A 45 14.48 -0.96 33.49
N HIS A 46 13.73 -1.44 32.52
CA HIS A 46 14.26 -2.10 31.33
C HIS A 46 13.42 -1.67 30.13
N ALA A 47 13.92 -0.60 29.51
CA ALA A 47 13.79 -0.29 28.11
C ALA A 47 12.81 -1.17 27.31
N MET A 48 11.56 -0.72 27.19
CA MET A 48 10.88 -0.88 25.92
C MET A 48 11.07 0.42 25.15
N SER A 49 12.30 0.57 24.63
CA SER A 49 12.46 1.24 23.35
C SER A 49 11.51 0.51 22.40
N ALA A 50 10.35 1.11 22.17
CA ALA A 50 9.51 0.77 21.05
C ALA A 50 10.29 1.23 19.82
N GLY A 51 11.30 0.45 19.44
CA GLY A 51 11.83 0.45 18.10
C GLY A 51 10.68 0.04 17.18
N LEU A 52 9.87 1.02 16.77
CA LEU A 52 9.17 0.96 15.50
C LEU A 52 10.21 1.26 14.43
N GLY A 53 11.21 0.38 14.33
CA GLY A 53 11.67 0.02 13.01
C GLY A 53 10.52 -0.77 12.44
N ASP A 54 9.55 -0.08 11.83
CA ASP A 54 8.82 -0.70 10.74
C ASP A 54 9.92 -1.13 9.76
N GLU A 55 10.40 -2.37 9.87
CA GLU A 55 11.17 -2.99 8.81
C GLU A 55 10.17 -3.28 7.69
N GLU A 56 9.60 -2.19 7.17
CA GLU A 56 8.84 -2.15 5.95
C GLU A 56 9.87 -2.51 4.89
N VAL A 57 9.90 -3.80 4.57
CA VAL A 57 10.82 -4.38 3.60
C VAL A 57 10.61 -3.63 2.30
N ASN A 58 11.45 -2.62 2.08
CA ASN A 58 11.41 -1.81 0.87
C ASN A 58 12.10 -2.64 -0.21
N ILE A 59 11.27 -3.29 -1.02
CA ILE A 59 11.72 -4.15 -2.12
C ILE A 59 12.11 -3.35 -3.37
N GLU A 60 12.00 -2.02 -3.36
CA GLU A 60 12.39 -1.16 -4.49
C GLU A 60 13.84 -1.39 -4.91
N LYS A 61 14.72 -1.80 -3.99
CA LYS A 61 16.12 -2.16 -4.27
C LYS A 61 16.26 -3.36 -5.21
N HIS A 62 15.29 -4.27 -5.19
CA HIS A 62 15.24 -5.46 -6.04
C HIS A 62 14.47 -5.22 -7.35
N ALA A 63 13.87 -4.03 -7.53
CA ALA A 63 13.10 -3.72 -8.73
C ALA A 63 14.05 -3.52 -9.93
N VAL A 64 13.91 -4.38 -10.95
CA VAL A 64 14.61 -4.27 -12.24
C VAL A 64 13.93 -3.23 -13.10
N LYS A 65 12.60 -3.27 -13.12
CA LYS A 65 11.78 -2.37 -13.92
C LYS A 65 10.75 -1.69 -13.06
N ARG A 66 10.85 -0.37 -13.02
CA ARG A 66 9.94 0.51 -12.29
C ARG A 66 9.05 1.20 -13.31
N VAL A 67 7.74 1.03 -13.13
CA VAL A 67 6.74 1.73 -13.93
C VAL A 67 6.09 2.79 -13.04
N LEU A 68 6.19 4.05 -13.43
CA LEU A 68 5.56 5.13 -12.69
C LEU A 68 4.03 5.06 -12.86
N PRO A 69 3.25 5.28 -11.78
CA PRO A 69 1.80 5.32 -11.88
C PRO A 69 1.34 6.52 -12.68
N VAL A 70 0.34 6.30 -13.53
CA VAL A 70 -0.28 7.38 -14.31
C VAL A 70 -1.04 8.29 -13.35
N TYR A 71 -0.83 9.60 -13.48
CA TYR A 71 -1.48 10.58 -12.64
C TYR A 71 -2.93 10.82 -13.12
N PRO A 72 -3.98 10.49 -12.34
CA PRO A 72 -5.38 10.62 -12.76
C PRO A 72 -5.77 12.07 -13.06
N THR A 73 -6.54 12.30 -14.13
CA THR A 73 -7.03 13.64 -14.51
C THR A 73 -7.84 14.31 -13.39
N LEU A 74 -8.60 13.52 -12.64
CA LEU A 74 -9.37 13.99 -11.48
C LEU A 74 -8.42 14.59 -10.42
N ALA A 75 -7.32 13.91 -10.10
CA ALA A 75 -6.35 14.41 -9.13
C ALA A 75 -5.65 15.68 -9.63
N GLN A 76 -5.44 15.82 -10.95
CA GLN A 76 -4.78 17.00 -11.53
C GLN A 76 -5.68 18.23 -11.39
N ARG A 77 -6.98 18.07 -11.70
CA ARG A 77 -7.98 19.15 -11.60
C ARG A 77 -8.11 19.68 -10.18
N TYR A 78 -8.08 18.79 -9.20
CA TYR A 78 -8.18 19.14 -7.78
C TYR A 78 -6.83 19.40 -7.10
N ARG A 79 -5.72 19.36 -7.85
CA ARG A 79 -4.35 19.55 -7.33
C ARG A 79 -4.08 18.70 -6.08
N ILE A 80 -4.44 17.43 -6.14
CA ILE A 80 -4.31 16.50 -5.01
C ILE A 80 -2.95 15.83 -5.05
N GLU A 81 -2.13 15.97 -4.01
CA GLU A 81 -0.85 15.27 -3.89
C GLU A 81 -0.85 14.30 -2.70
N GLY A 82 0.09 13.36 -2.69
CA GLY A 82 0.20 12.43 -1.57
C GLY A 82 1.08 11.22 -1.83
N VAL A 83 1.21 10.40 -0.79
CA VAL A 83 1.95 9.14 -0.83
C VAL A 83 0.97 7.97 -0.72
N VAL A 84 1.18 6.97 -1.57
CA VAL A 84 0.42 5.72 -1.59
C VAL A 84 1.36 4.56 -1.39
N ILE A 85 0.92 3.60 -0.59
CA ILE A 85 1.77 2.53 -0.12
C ILE A 85 1.05 1.23 -0.39
N VAL A 86 1.71 0.43 -1.22
CA VAL A 86 1.17 -0.79 -1.80
C VAL A 86 2.06 -1.94 -1.36
N GLN A 87 1.47 -2.91 -0.69
CA GLN A 87 2.13 -4.17 -0.39
C GLN A 87 2.04 -5.07 -1.61
N VAL A 88 3.17 -5.67 -1.99
CA VAL A 88 3.21 -6.62 -3.10
C VAL A 88 3.89 -7.90 -2.69
N ALA A 89 3.41 -9.00 -3.25
CA ALA A 89 4.08 -10.29 -3.24
C ALA A 89 4.62 -10.56 -4.63
N VAL A 90 5.90 -10.92 -4.70
CA VAL A 90 6.63 -11.26 -5.92
C VAL A 90 6.86 -12.77 -5.90
N GLY A 91 6.54 -13.42 -7.01
CA GLY A 91 6.81 -14.84 -7.21
C GLY A 91 8.29 -15.12 -7.51
N LYS A 92 8.65 -16.40 -7.61
CA LYS A 92 10.01 -16.83 -7.96
C LYS A 92 10.45 -16.36 -9.36
N ASP A 93 9.49 -16.03 -10.23
CA ASP A 93 9.74 -15.53 -11.58
C ASP A 93 10.07 -14.01 -11.62
N GLY A 94 10.11 -13.34 -10.46
CA GLY A 94 10.34 -11.90 -10.38
C GLY A 94 9.11 -11.05 -10.75
N LYS A 95 7.97 -11.68 -11.02
CA LYS A 95 6.69 -11.01 -11.31
C LYS A 95 5.85 -10.83 -10.06
N VAL A 96 5.12 -9.73 -10.00
CA VAL A 96 4.16 -9.47 -8.91
C VAL A 96 2.97 -10.41 -9.04
N THR A 97 2.79 -11.29 -8.06
CA THR A 97 1.67 -12.24 -7.98
C THR A 97 0.47 -11.64 -7.27
N LYS A 98 0.71 -10.81 -6.25
CA LYS A 98 -0.33 -10.13 -5.48
C LYS A 98 0.07 -8.67 -5.24
N ALA A 99 -0.89 -7.76 -5.38
CA ALA A 99 -0.73 -6.36 -5.02
C ALA A 99 -1.93 -5.90 -4.19
N GLU A 100 -1.67 -5.31 -3.03
CA GLU A 100 -2.66 -4.91 -2.05
C GLU A 100 -2.41 -3.46 -1.60
N PHE A 101 -3.46 -2.65 -1.64
CA PHE A 101 -3.39 -1.27 -1.18
C PHE A 101 -3.46 -1.23 0.34
N VAL A 102 -2.43 -0.69 0.99
CA VAL A 102 -2.35 -0.61 2.45
C VAL A 102 -2.82 0.76 2.95
N ARG A 103 -2.21 1.84 2.43
CA ARG A 103 -2.46 3.21 2.89
C ARG A 103 -2.27 4.22 1.75
N GLY A 104 -2.89 5.39 1.92
CA GLY A 104 -2.85 6.49 0.96
C GLY A 104 -4.24 6.99 0.60
N GLN A 105 -4.31 7.86 -0.40
CA GLN A 105 -5.58 8.40 -0.87
C GLN A 105 -6.25 7.46 -1.88
N ASN A 106 -7.57 7.32 -1.76
CA ASN A 106 -8.32 6.37 -2.59
C ASN A 106 -8.33 6.73 -4.08
N ILE A 107 -8.18 8.02 -4.42
CA ILE A 107 -8.10 8.50 -5.81
C ILE A 107 -6.90 7.90 -6.57
N PHE A 108 -5.83 7.57 -5.86
CA PHE A 108 -4.62 6.97 -6.43
C PHE A 108 -4.57 5.44 -6.29
N ARG A 109 -5.57 4.82 -5.66
CA ARG A 109 -5.57 3.37 -5.38
C ARG A 109 -5.44 2.55 -6.66
N SER A 110 -6.31 2.79 -7.65
CA SER A 110 -6.34 2.02 -8.89
C SER A 110 -5.02 2.14 -9.65
N VAL A 111 -4.60 3.38 -9.93
CA VAL A 111 -3.36 3.66 -10.68
C VAL A 111 -2.10 3.11 -9.99
N SER A 112 -2.08 3.11 -8.65
CA SER A 112 -0.96 2.55 -7.89
C SER A 112 -0.93 1.02 -7.96
N LEU A 113 -2.08 0.37 -7.89
CA LEU A 113 -2.18 -1.09 -8.04
C LEU A 113 -1.81 -1.54 -9.45
N ASP A 114 -2.27 -0.84 -10.47
CA ASP A 114 -1.93 -1.12 -11.87
C ASP A 114 -0.43 -0.91 -12.14
N ALA A 115 0.16 0.14 -11.57
CA ALA A 115 1.60 0.36 -11.65
C ALA A 115 2.38 -0.74 -10.94
N ALA A 116 2.02 -1.07 -9.69
CA ALA A 116 2.67 -2.11 -8.90
C ALA A 116 2.67 -3.47 -9.62
N LYS A 117 1.57 -3.86 -10.27
CA LYS A 117 1.49 -5.11 -11.06
C LYS A 117 2.43 -5.15 -12.26
N ARG A 118 2.80 -3.99 -12.82
CA ARG A 118 3.69 -3.87 -13.97
C ARG A 118 5.16 -3.76 -13.58
N TRP A 119 5.47 -3.71 -12.28
CA TRP A 119 6.84 -3.74 -11.82
C TRP A 119 7.41 -5.15 -11.96
N GLU A 120 8.69 -5.21 -12.31
CA GLU A 120 9.44 -6.46 -12.42
C GLU A 120 10.61 -6.40 -11.44
N PHE A 121 10.82 -7.48 -10.71
CA PHE A 121 11.81 -7.59 -9.65
C PHE A 121 12.80 -8.70 -9.98
N LYS A 122 14.06 -8.53 -9.60
CA LYS A 122 15.08 -9.59 -9.65
C LYS A 122 15.05 -10.28 -8.31
N SER A 123 14.46 -11.46 -8.30
CA SER A 123 14.39 -12.32 -7.12
C SER A 123 14.58 -13.76 -7.52
N ASP A 124 15.42 -14.47 -6.80
CA ASP A 124 15.60 -15.92 -6.93
C ASP A 124 14.54 -16.71 -6.11
N GLY A 125 13.64 -16.01 -5.40
CA GLY A 125 12.62 -16.59 -4.52
C GLY A 125 11.34 -15.78 -4.41
N ALA A 126 10.40 -16.25 -3.56
CA ALA A 126 9.22 -15.48 -3.21
C ALA A 126 9.63 -14.34 -2.29
N LEU A 127 9.28 -13.10 -2.66
CA LEU A 127 9.53 -11.91 -1.84
C LEU A 127 8.21 -11.23 -1.53
N GLU A 128 8.12 -10.67 -0.33
CA GLU A 128 7.04 -9.78 0.04
C GLU A 128 7.64 -8.45 0.51
N GLY A 129 6.97 -7.37 0.17
CA GLY A 129 7.38 -6.06 0.64
C GLY A 129 6.45 -4.97 0.19
N THR A 130 6.91 -3.74 0.35
CA THR A 130 6.07 -2.57 0.13
C THR A 130 6.73 -1.59 -0.82
N ILE A 131 5.92 -0.96 -1.68
CA ILE A 131 6.31 0.06 -2.65
C ILE A 131 5.69 1.39 -2.24
N HIS A 132 6.49 2.47 -2.28
CA HIS A 132 6.04 3.82 -1.95
C HIS A 132 5.88 4.65 -3.23
N PHE A 133 4.64 4.89 -3.64
CA PHE A 133 4.33 5.79 -4.74
C PHE A 133 4.12 7.21 -4.22
N THR A 134 4.97 8.13 -4.67
CA THR A 134 4.84 9.56 -4.37
C THR A 134 4.23 10.29 -5.56
N PHE A 135 3.04 10.87 -5.36
CA PHE A 135 2.36 11.69 -6.34
C PHE A 135 2.58 13.16 -6.00
N LYS A 136 3.39 13.85 -6.82
CA LYS A 136 3.60 15.30 -6.75
C LYS A 136 3.04 15.95 -8.00
N LEU A 137 2.53 17.16 -7.86
CA LEU A 137 2.22 18.01 -9.00
C LEU A 137 3.53 18.65 -9.44
N THR A 138 4.04 18.23 -10.59
CA THR A 138 5.08 19.00 -11.27
C THR A 138 4.37 20.22 -11.88
N GLY A 139 4.61 21.39 -11.29
CA GLY A 139 4.13 22.68 -11.76
C GLY A 139 5.07 23.30 -12.78
#